data_AF-A0A7W4A2T4-F1
#
_entry.id   AF-A0A7W4A2T4-F1
#
_cell.length_a   1.000
_cell.length_b   1.000
_cell.length_c   1.000
_cell.angle_alpha   90.00
_cell.angle_beta   90.00
_cell.angle_gamma   90.00
#
_symmetry.space_group_name_H-M   'P 1'
#
loop_
_entity.id
_entity.type
_entity.pdbx_description
1 polymer ?
#
loop_
_entity_poly.entity_id
_entity_poly.type
_entity_poly.pdbx_seq_one_letter_code
_entity_poly.pdbx_strand_id
1 'polypeptide(L)'
;MVKEVSLRLGEKMMPKAPKILLSNGDYCVPQHYLTYQHTLQSVEALICDIEYDPRYVVFAAQELSGIYIQVGVVGHDNYHKKSTQKESQLKLLFGRKWRVERELPTSEIIQSVFLAIKKSREHEVRELFRLTLNHSTTTPFNTHIDLPLMAEFYDKNKCINEPAITTTVQQQINQVLETISYDHSQLALIEAQQRPNGLWLVDIKVQQTQRSTLPEMSNATLYLMVDELSLNALSRALMQEFIRLSDLHVDKHFSYQGFHRFDPDINIADIADLSQQSRKHELAAHFAREFSETNKQVDLMRIPTVKEGVLAQKHKQIIEQFQLQMQ
;
A
#
# COMPACT_ATOMS: atom_id res chain seq x y z
N MET A 1 2.93 -36.72 -23.42
CA MET A 1 3.51 -36.64 -22.07
C MET A 1 2.86 -35.46 -21.37
N VAL A 2 2.26 -35.64 -20.20
CA VAL A 2 1.62 -34.54 -19.46
C VAL A 2 2.74 -33.68 -18.87
N LYS A 3 2.84 -32.42 -19.29
CA LYS A 3 3.81 -31.44 -18.76
C LYS A 3 3.61 -31.35 -17.24
N GLU A 4 4.68 -31.55 -16.48
CA GLU A 4 4.64 -31.48 -15.02
C GLU A 4 4.46 -30.01 -14.61
N VAL A 5 3.53 -29.74 -13.71
CA VAL A 5 3.29 -28.37 -13.22
C VAL A 5 4.24 -28.15 -12.06
N SER A 6 5.20 -27.24 -12.24
CA SER A 6 6.16 -26.91 -11.18
C SER A 6 5.46 -26.17 -10.05
N LEU A 7 5.53 -26.73 -8.84
CA LEU A 7 5.03 -26.10 -7.61
C LEU A 7 6.14 -25.25 -6.98
N ARG A 8 5.77 -24.18 -6.26
CA ARG A 8 6.71 -23.42 -5.44
C ARG A 8 6.99 -24.15 -4.12
N LEU A 9 8.09 -23.77 -3.48
CA LEU A 9 8.38 -24.23 -2.12
C LEU A 9 7.23 -23.84 -1.18
N GLY A 10 6.82 -24.80 -0.35
CA GLY A 10 5.67 -24.64 0.55
C GLY A 10 4.32 -24.97 -0.09
N GLU A 11 4.23 -25.12 -1.42
CA GLU A 11 2.99 -25.55 -2.07
C GLU A 11 2.89 -27.08 -2.15
N LYS A 12 1.66 -27.58 -2.01
CA LYS A 12 1.32 -28.98 -2.25
C LYS A 12 -0.02 -29.09 -2.96
N MET A 13 -0.10 -29.93 -3.98
CA MET A 13 -1.40 -30.22 -4.61
C MET A 13 -2.31 -31.00 -3.66
N MET A 14 -3.59 -30.59 -3.59
CA MET A 14 -4.62 -31.40 -2.95
C MET A 14 -4.75 -32.76 -3.66
N PRO A 15 -5.10 -33.84 -2.95
CA PRO A 15 -5.32 -35.13 -3.56
C PRO A 15 -6.33 -35.06 -4.71
N LYS A 16 -5.96 -35.58 -5.88
CA LYS A 16 -6.80 -35.61 -7.09
C LYS A 16 -7.20 -34.23 -7.64
N ALA A 17 -6.45 -33.18 -7.28
CA ALA A 17 -6.63 -31.84 -7.85
C ALA A 17 -6.56 -31.88 -9.40
N PRO A 18 -7.56 -31.31 -10.10
CA PRO A 18 -7.55 -31.27 -11.55
C PRO A 18 -6.48 -30.29 -12.07
N LYS A 19 -5.92 -30.61 -13.23
CA LYS A 19 -5.11 -29.68 -14.04
C LYS A 19 -6.03 -29.01 -15.06
N ILE A 20 -5.82 -27.72 -15.28
CA ILE A 20 -6.60 -26.92 -16.23
C ILE A 20 -5.74 -26.66 -17.46
N LEU A 21 -6.31 -26.91 -18.65
CA LEU A 21 -5.72 -26.49 -19.92
C LEU A 21 -6.11 -25.03 -20.17
N LEU A 22 -5.11 -24.15 -20.22
CA LEU A 22 -5.26 -22.76 -20.57
C LEU A 22 -5.42 -22.61 -22.10
N SER A 23 -6.00 -21.49 -22.51
CA SER A 23 -6.20 -21.09 -23.92
C SER A 23 -4.90 -21.05 -24.73
N ASN A 24 -3.77 -20.80 -24.07
CA ASN A 24 -2.43 -20.81 -24.69
C ASN A 24 -1.85 -22.23 -24.87
N GLY A 25 -2.57 -23.29 -24.46
CA GLY A 25 -2.14 -24.68 -24.57
C GLY A 25 -1.31 -25.19 -23.38
N ASP A 26 -0.97 -24.34 -22.40
CA ASP A 26 -0.29 -24.78 -21.19
C ASP A 26 -1.27 -25.34 -20.15
N TYR A 27 -0.74 -26.16 -19.24
CA TYR A 27 -1.48 -26.65 -18.09
C TYR A 27 -1.11 -25.90 -16.82
N CYS A 28 -2.10 -25.57 -16.00
CA CYS A 28 -1.89 -25.05 -14.65
C CYS A 28 -2.67 -25.86 -13.61
N VAL A 29 -2.23 -25.74 -12.35
CA VAL A 29 -3.05 -26.12 -11.19
C VAL A 29 -3.42 -24.81 -10.51
N PRO A 30 -4.71 -24.44 -10.46
CA PRO A 30 -5.12 -23.26 -9.74
C PRO A 30 -4.67 -23.27 -8.30
N GLN A 31 -4.33 -22.09 -7.82
CA GLN A 31 -3.85 -21.85 -6.49
C GLN A 31 -4.84 -22.33 -5.40
N HIS A 32 -6.15 -22.23 -5.64
CA HIS A 32 -7.15 -22.74 -4.71
C HIS A 32 -7.20 -24.28 -4.63
N TYR A 33 -6.57 -25.02 -5.54
CA TYR A 33 -6.43 -26.48 -5.44
C TYR A 33 -5.12 -26.92 -4.77
N LEU A 34 -4.40 -25.98 -4.16
CA LEU A 34 -3.17 -26.23 -3.42
C LEU A 34 -3.38 -26.03 -1.92
N THR A 35 -2.60 -26.73 -1.13
CA THR A 35 -2.37 -26.46 0.30
C THR A 35 -0.98 -25.89 0.50
N TYR A 36 -0.80 -25.17 1.62
CA TYR A 36 0.42 -24.41 1.89
C TYR A 36 0.99 -24.79 3.23
N GLN A 37 2.31 -24.90 3.27
CA GLN A 37 3.10 -25.06 4.49
C GLN A 37 4.40 -24.28 4.34
N HIS A 38 4.29 -22.96 4.37
CA HIS A 38 5.44 -22.08 4.21
C HIS A 38 6.40 -22.17 5.40
N THR A 39 7.68 -22.32 5.08
CA THR A 39 8.84 -22.19 5.96
C THR A 39 9.55 -20.87 5.69
N LEU A 40 10.47 -20.46 6.56
CA LEU A 40 11.32 -19.28 6.31
C LEU A 40 11.99 -19.38 4.92
N GLN A 41 12.59 -20.52 4.62
CA GLN A 41 13.22 -20.79 3.32
C GLN A 41 12.26 -20.61 2.14
N SER A 42 11.01 -21.07 2.25
CA SER A 42 10.05 -20.89 1.17
C SER A 42 9.67 -19.43 0.96
N VAL A 43 9.59 -18.64 2.03
CA VAL A 43 9.28 -17.20 1.95
C VAL A 43 10.48 -16.42 1.40
N GLU A 44 11.70 -16.77 1.82
CA GLU A 44 12.94 -16.21 1.26
C GLU A 44 13.03 -16.46 -0.25
N ALA A 45 12.73 -17.69 -0.69
CA ALA A 45 12.72 -18.02 -2.11
C ALA A 45 11.70 -17.18 -2.90
N LEU A 46 10.52 -16.92 -2.34
CA LEU A 46 9.54 -16.03 -2.97
C LEU A 46 10.03 -14.58 -3.06
N ILE A 47 10.70 -14.08 -2.02
CA ILE A 47 11.25 -12.72 -2.00
C ILE A 47 12.40 -12.57 -3.00
N CYS A 48 13.23 -13.60 -3.20
CA CYS A 48 14.29 -13.58 -4.22
C CYS A 48 13.76 -13.38 -5.64
N ASP A 49 12.53 -13.83 -5.91
CA ASP A 49 11.85 -13.66 -7.19
C ASP A 49 11.11 -12.33 -7.31
N ILE A 50 11.10 -11.50 -6.27
CA ILE A 50 10.46 -10.18 -6.27
C ILE A 50 11.51 -9.11 -6.57
N GLU A 51 11.19 -8.24 -7.53
CA GLU A 51 12.03 -7.10 -7.89
C GLU A 51 11.27 -5.78 -7.70
N TYR A 52 11.99 -4.78 -7.20
CA TYR A 52 11.54 -3.39 -7.07
C TYR A 52 12.77 -2.45 -6.89
N ASP A 53 12.57 -1.20 -6.48
CA ASP A 53 13.63 -0.24 -6.16
C ASP A 53 14.58 -0.79 -5.07
N PRO A 54 15.90 -0.82 -5.31
CA PRO A 54 16.89 -1.40 -4.38
C PRO A 54 16.99 -0.67 -3.04
N ARG A 55 16.39 0.52 -2.90
CA ARG A 55 16.27 1.21 -1.61
C ARG A 55 15.25 0.56 -0.68
N TYR A 56 14.37 -0.30 -1.17
CA TYR A 56 13.34 -0.99 -0.39
C TYR A 56 13.70 -2.47 -0.24
N VAL A 57 14.56 -2.76 0.72
CA VAL A 57 15.05 -4.13 0.98
C VAL A 57 13.99 -4.90 1.75
N VAL A 58 13.51 -6.00 1.17
CA VAL A 58 12.52 -6.88 1.80
C VAL A 58 13.24 -8.00 2.55
N PHE A 59 13.00 -8.09 3.85
CA PHE A 59 13.52 -9.15 4.72
C PHE A 59 12.42 -10.15 5.05
N ALA A 60 12.75 -11.45 5.04
CA ALA A 60 11.99 -12.47 5.75
C ALA A 60 12.77 -12.90 6.98
N ALA A 61 12.07 -13.07 8.10
CA ALA A 61 12.66 -13.55 9.34
C ALA A 61 11.65 -14.38 10.12
N GLN A 62 12.13 -15.13 11.09
CA GLN A 62 11.32 -15.98 11.93
C GLN A 62 11.59 -15.70 13.41
N GLU A 63 10.51 -15.57 14.17
CA GLU A 63 10.52 -15.51 15.63
C GLU A 63 9.69 -16.68 16.20
N LEU A 64 9.66 -16.81 17.53
CA LEU A 64 8.83 -17.82 18.22
C LEU A 64 7.36 -17.78 17.78
N SER A 65 6.85 -16.60 17.43
CA SER A 65 5.46 -16.35 17.05
C SER A 65 5.14 -16.67 15.57
N GLY A 66 6.15 -16.93 14.73
CA GLY A 66 5.98 -17.23 13.32
C GLY A 66 6.94 -16.50 12.40
N ILE A 67 6.67 -16.59 11.10
CA ILE A 67 7.42 -15.93 10.03
C ILE A 67 6.85 -14.52 9.85
N TYR A 68 7.71 -13.56 9.52
CA TYR A 68 7.29 -12.22 9.15
C TYR A 68 8.15 -11.64 8.03
N ILE A 69 7.56 -10.69 7.32
CA ILE A 69 8.22 -9.81 6.35
C ILE A 69 8.45 -8.45 7.00
N GLN A 70 9.58 -7.82 6.73
CA GLN A 70 9.85 -6.45 7.12
C GLN A 70 10.56 -5.73 5.99
N VAL A 71 10.11 -4.52 5.66
CA VAL A 71 10.77 -3.69 4.64
C VAL A 71 11.72 -2.72 5.34
N GLY A 72 12.99 -2.77 4.95
CA GLY A 72 13.99 -1.78 5.28
C GLY A 72 14.10 -0.75 4.16
N VAL A 73 14.15 0.54 4.52
CA VAL A 73 14.27 1.66 3.58
C VAL A 73 15.66 2.26 3.72
N VAL A 74 16.41 2.30 2.62
CA VAL A 74 17.71 2.95 2.53
C VAL A 74 17.50 4.42 2.16
N GLY A 75 17.78 5.33 3.10
CA GLY A 75 17.52 6.75 2.93
C GLY A 75 18.39 7.63 3.84
N HIS A 76 18.19 8.94 3.74
CA HIS A 76 18.84 9.90 4.62
C HIS A 76 18.09 10.02 5.94
N ASP A 77 18.81 10.26 7.03
CA ASP A 77 18.20 10.52 8.32
C ASP A 77 17.67 11.97 8.39
N ASN A 78 16.36 12.11 8.54
CA ASN A 78 15.67 13.40 8.63
C ASN A 78 15.77 14.06 10.02
N TYR A 79 16.28 13.36 11.06
CA TYR A 79 16.25 13.82 12.45
C TYR A 79 17.47 14.67 12.88
N HIS A 80 18.52 14.77 12.07
CA HIS A 80 19.73 15.52 12.44
C HIS A 80 19.76 16.93 11.82
N LYS A 81 19.51 17.95 12.65
CA LYS A 81 19.82 19.36 12.32
C LYS A 81 21.35 19.54 12.30
N LYS A 82 21.92 19.89 11.13
CA LYS A 82 23.28 20.43 10.83
C LYS A 82 24.25 20.48 12.03
N SER A 83 25.41 19.80 12.05
CA SER A 83 26.65 20.38 11.48
C SER A 83 27.87 19.43 11.38
N THR A 84 27.74 18.11 11.59
CA THR A 84 28.92 17.21 11.64
C THR A 84 28.80 15.89 10.88
N GLN A 85 27.68 15.59 10.24
CA GLN A 85 27.58 14.41 9.38
C GLN A 85 27.94 14.79 7.95
N LYS A 86 28.89 14.04 7.36
CA LYS A 86 29.11 14.03 5.91
C LYS A 86 27.75 13.84 5.24
N GLU A 87 27.44 14.66 4.24
CA GLU A 87 26.22 14.62 3.40
C GLU A 87 25.94 13.26 2.71
N SER A 88 26.68 12.20 3.05
CA SER A 88 26.77 10.95 2.29
C SER A 88 26.46 9.66 3.05
N GLN A 89 26.02 9.68 4.31
CA GLN A 89 25.75 8.42 5.02
C GLN A 89 24.26 8.04 4.97
N LEU A 90 23.92 7.22 3.96
CA LEU A 90 22.65 6.51 3.91
C LEU A 90 22.49 5.63 5.16
N LYS A 91 21.27 5.57 5.71
CA LYS A 91 20.88 4.67 6.80
C LYS A 91 19.82 3.69 6.30
N LEU A 92 19.82 2.50 6.88
CA LEU A 92 18.75 1.52 6.71
C LEU A 92 17.78 1.67 7.88
N LEU A 93 16.56 2.10 7.58
CA LEU A 93 15.48 2.29 8.55
C LEU A 93 14.48 1.16 8.39
N PHE A 94 13.95 0.62 9.49
CA PHE A 94 13.08 -0.54 9.45
C PHE A 94 11.61 -0.16 9.69
N GLY A 95 10.74 -0.61 8.78
CA GLY A 95 9.30 -0.48 8.93
C GLY A 95 8.69 -1.48 9.91
N ARG A 96 7.36 -1.62 9.87
CA ARG A 96 6.63 -2.58 10.70
C ARG A 96 6.82 -4.01 10.19
N LYS A 97 6.67 -5.00 11.09
CA LYS A 97 6.65 -6.43 10.76
C LYS A 97 5.26 -6.83 10.25
N TRP A 98 5.23 -7.59 9.16
CA TRP A 98 4.05 -8.15 8.52
C TRP A 98 4.06 -9.66 8.71
N ARG A 99 3.13 -10.19 9.50
CA ARG A 99 3.07 -11.63 9.79
C ARG A 99 2.75 -12.42 8.52
N VAL A 100 3.40 -13.58 8.37
CA VAL A 100 3.12 -14.57 7.34
C VAL A 100 2.66 -15.86 8.01
N GLU A 101 1.41 -16.25 7.77
CA GLU A 101 0.88 -17.55 8.21
C GLU A 101 1.37 -18.64 7.25
N ARG A 102 1.56 -19.86 7.75
CA ARG A 102 2.20 -20.93 6.94
C ARG A 102 1.28 -21.44 5.85
N GLU A 103 -0.02 -21.30 6.10
CA GLU A 103 -1.12 -21.78 5.29
C GLU A 103 -1.55 -20.71 4.26
N LEU A 104 -0.90 -19.53 4.24
CA LEU A 104 -1.22 -18.49 3.27
C LEU A 104 -0.92 -18.96 1.85
N PRO A 105 -1.84 -18.70 0.91
CA PRO A 105 -1.55 -18.90 -0.50
C PRO A 105 -0.33 -18.08 -0.95
N THR A 106 0.52 -18.66 -1.81
CA THR A 106 1.75 -17.99 -2.29
C THR A 106 1.50 -16.58 -2.87
N SER A 107 0.42 -16.38 -3.63
CA SER A 107 0.05 -15.03 -4.12
C SER A 107 -0.32 -14.04 -3.02
N GLU A 108 -0.86 -14.50 -1.88
CA GLU A 108 -1.14 -13.63 -0.73
C GLU A 108 0.16 -13.19 -0.03
N ILE A 109 1.19 -14.03 -0.02
CA ILE A 109 2.53 -13.64 0.48
C ILE A 109 3.15 -12.59 -0.43
N ILE A 110 3.11 -12.78 -1.75
CA ILE A 110 3.61 -11.81 -2.73
C ILE A 110 2.84 -10.48 -2.60
N GLN A 111 1.51 -10.53 -2.48
CA GLN A 111 0.69 -9.35 -2.25
C GLN A 111 1.02 -8.68 -0.90
N SER A 112 1.35 -9.45 0.13
CA SER A 112 1.78 -8.91 1.42
C SER A 112 3.09 -8.13 1.30
N VAL A 113 4.06 -8.63 0.52
CA VAL A 113 5.31 -7.89 0.22
C VAL A 113 4.99 -6.59 -0.53
N PHE A 114 4.18 -6.67 -1.58
CA PHE A 114 3.76 -5.50 -2.36
C PHE A 114 3.08 -4.42 -1.47
N LEU A 115 2.15 -4.82 -0.61
CA LEU A 115 1.49 -3.91 0.34
C LEU A 115 2.47 -3.35 1.37
N ALA A 116 3.40 -4.15 1.87
CA ALA A 116 4.43 -3.70 2.79
C ALA A 116 5.31 -2.61 2.16
N ILE A 117 5.71 -2.78 0.90
CA ILE A 117 6.45 -1.76 0.14
C ILE A 117 5.62 -0.49 -0.03
N LYS A 118 4.35 -0.60 -0.48
CA LYS A 118 3.46 0.57 -0.60
C LYS A 118 3.35 1.35 0.70
N LYS A 119 3.16 0.66 1.82
CA LYS A 119 3.05 1.32 3.13
C LYS A 119 4.37 1.92 3.63
N SER A 120 5.51 1.28 3.34
CA SER A 120 6.82 1.88 3.60
C SER A 120 7.05 3.13 2.76
N ARG A 121 6.62 3.16 1.50
CA ARG A 121 6.68 4.38 0.68
C ARG A 121 5.73 5.46 1.15
N GLU A 122 4.49 5.10 1.49
CA GLU A 122 3.50 6.04 2.01
C GLU A 122 4.03 6.77 3.25
N HIS A 123 4.76 6.05 4.11
CA HIS A 123 5.47 6.64 5.25
C HIS A 123 6.43 7.76 4.80
N GLU A 124 7.34 7.47 3.86
CA GLU A 124 8.30 8.45 3.34
C GLU A 124 7.59 9.64 2.66
N VAL A 125 6.58 9.38 1.83
CA VAL A 125 5.77 10.41 1.16
C VAL A 125 5.16 11.37 2.19
N ARG A 126 4.64 10.85 3.30
CA ARG A 126 4.06 11.64 4.38
C ARG A 126 5.10 12.50 5.10
N GLU A 127 6.32 11.99 5.27
CA GLU A 127 7.43 12.75 5.86
C GLU A 127 8.01 13.83 4.93
N LEU A 128 7.96 13.60 3.62
CA LEU A 128 8.47 14.55 2.63
C LEU A 128 7.59 15.78 2.45
N PHE A 129 6.32 15.71 2.86
CA PHE A 129 5.41 16.86 2.87
C PHE A 129 5.71 17.79 4.04
N ARG A 130 6.23 18.97 3.72
CA ARG A 130 6.62 20.00 4.68
C ARG A 130 5.72 21.21 4.55
N LEU A 131 5.14 21.63 5.67
CA LEU A 131 4.30 22.81 5.79
C LEU A 131 5.02 23.84 6.66
N THR A 132 5.15 25.07 6.16
CA THR A 132 5.77 26.18 6.88
C THR A 132 4.70 27.17 7.35
N LEU A 133 4.48 27.23 8.67
CA LEU A 133 3.56 28.16 9.32
C LEU A 133 4.29 28.87 10.46
N ASN A 134 4.04 30.16 10.65
CA ASN A 134 4.62 30.97 11.75
C ASN A 134 6.14 30.82 11.86
N HIS A 135 6.85 30.84 10.73
CA HIS A 135 8.31 30.66 10.63
C HIS A 135 8.85 29.29 11.09
N SER A 136 7.96 28.31 11.31
CA SER A 136 8.31 26.93 11.64
C SER A 136 7.88 25.99 10.53
N THR A 137 8.76 25.06 10.17
CA THR A 137 8.46 24.01 9.19
C THR A 137 8.22 22.69 9.92
N THR A 138 7.09 22.05 9.64
CA THR A 138 6.67 20.76 10.21
C THR A 138 6.19 19.80 9.11
N THR A 139 5.99 18.53 9.45
CA THR A 139 5.49 17.49 8.56
C THR A 139 4.12 17.00 9.07
N PRO A 140 3.03 17.74 8.79
CA PRO A 140 1.74 17.55 9.46
C PRO A 140 1.06 16.21 9.14
N PHE A 141 1.50 15.52 8.09
CA PHE A 141 0.99 14.21 7.69
C PHE A 141 1.84 13.03 8.16
N ASN A 142 2.95 13.29 8.87
CA ASN A 142 3.80 12.26 9.44
C ASN A 142 2.99 11.35 10.39
N THR A 143 3.24 10.04 10.32
CA THR A 143 2.58 9.04 11.16
C THR A 143 3.14 8.94 12.58
N HIS A 144 4.23 9.65 12.88
CA HIS A 144 4.84 9.72 14.22
C HIS A 144 4.22 10.77 15.14
N ILE A 145 3.21 11.51 14.68
CA ILE A 145 2.50 12.47 15.54
C ILE A 145 1.72 11.71 16.62
N ASP A 146 1.81 12.18 17.87
CA ASP A 146 1.13 11.59 19.03
C ASP A 146 -0.39 11.67 18.87
N LEU A 147 -0.98 10.59 18.36
CA LEU A 147 -2.42 10.50 18.11
C LEU A 147 -3.25 10.59 19.41
N PRO A 148 -2.89 9.93 20.53
CA PRO A 148 -3.53 10.17 21.81
C PRO A 148 -3.56 11.65 22.23
N LEU A 149 -2.42 12.35 22.12
CA LEU A 149 -2.36 13.79 22.41
C LEU A 149 -3.30 14.58 21.49
N MET A 150 -3.30 14.29 20.19
CA MET A 150 -4.24 14.93 19.27
C MET A 150 -5.70 14.65 19.66
N ALA A 151 -6.04 13.40 20.01
CA ALA A 151 -7.41 13.04 20.38
C ALA A 151 -7.89 13.74 21.66
N GLU A 152 -6.97 14.04 22.59
CA GLU A 152 -7.29 14.73 23.84
C GLU A 152 -7.40 16.25 23.66
N PHE A 153 -6.50 16.87 22.87
CA PHE A 153 -6.36 18.32 22.82
C PHE A 153 -6.87 18.98 21.53
N TYR A 154 -7.16 18.22 20.48
CA TYR A 154 -7.72 18.78 19.25
C TYR A 154 -9.16 19.23 19.48
N ASP A 155 -9.38 20.53 19.29
CA ASP A 155 -10.70 21.14 19.34
C ASP A 155 -11.00 21.83 18.01
N LYS A 156 -11.93 21.24 17.24
CA LYS A 156 -12.37 21.77 15.94
C LYS A 156 -12.88 23.20 16.04
N ASN A 157 -13.42 23.62 17.19
CA ASN A 157 -13.97 24.97 17.38
C ASN A 157 -12.89 26.01 17.68
N LYS A 158 -11.66 25.59 18.00
CA LYS A 158 -10.50 26.46 18.26
C LYS A 158 -9.54 26.52 17.07
N CYS A 159 -9.89 25.90 15.94
CA CYS A 159 -9.09 26.01 14.73
C CYS A 159 -8.91 27.48 14.33
N ILE A 160 -7.69 27.83 13.93
CA ILE A 160 -7.36 29.17 13.46
C ILE A 160 -8.15 29.38 12.15
N ASN A 161 -9.19 30.21 12.20
CA ASN A 161 -9.87 30.65 10.99
C ASN A 161 -8.88 31.48 10.18
N GLU A 162 -8.65 31.09 8.92
CA GLU A 162 -7.94 31.95 7.99
C GLU A 162 -8.74 33.26 7.86
N PRO A 163 -8.11 34.42 8.07
CA PRO A 163 -8.79 35.69 7.85
C PRO A 163 -9.29 35.72 6.40
N ALA A 164 -10.55 36.12 6.20
CA ALA A 164 -11.11 36.29 4.87
C ALA A 164 -10.39 37.47 4.20
N ILE A 165 -9.34 37.18 3.44
CA ILE A 165 -8.65 38.19 2.63
C ILE A 165 -9.38 38.29 1.29
N THR A 166 -9.79 39.50 0.91
CA THR A 166 -10.30 39.80 -0.44
C THR A 166 -9.16 39.64 -1.45
N THR A 167 -8.94 38.42 -1.91
CA THR A 167 -7.92 38.04 -2.88
C THR A 167 -8.57 37.29 -4.05
N THR A 168 -7.90 37.31 -5.20
CA THR A 168 -8.31 36.47 -6.33
C THR A 168 -8.08 34.99 -5.99
N VAL A 169 -8.85 34.10 -6.62
CA VAL A 169 -8.69 32.63 -6.48
C VAL A 169 -7.25 32.18 -6.68
N GLN A 170 -6.57 32.72 -7.70
CA GLN A 170 -5.18 32.41 -7.99
C GLN A 170 -4.23 32.83 -6.86
N GLN A 171 -4.44 34.02 -6.29
CA GLN A 171 -3.65 34.49 -5.15
C GLN A 171 -3.86 33.62 -3.91
N GLN A 172 -5.12 33.23 -3.63
CA GLN A 172 -5.44 32.35 -2.52
C GLN A 172 -4.72 31.00 -2.64
N ILE A 173 -4.76 30.37 -3.81
CA ILE A 173 -4.09 29.09 -4.04
C ILE A 173 -2.57 29.25 -3.95
N ASN A 174 -1.99 30.27 -4.59
CA ASN A 174 -0.54 30.50 -4.55
C ASN A 174 -0.03 30.73 -3.12
N GLN A 175 -0.76 31.48 -2.30
CA GLN A 175 -0.41 31.66 -0.89
C GLN A 175 -0.33 30.33 -0.14
N VAL A 176 -1.25 29.40 -0.41
CA VAL A 176 -1.18 28.05 0.17
C VAL A 176 0.03 27.28 -0.37
N LEU A 177 0.24 27.25 -1.68
CA LEU A 177 1.33 26.50 -2.29
C LEU A 177 2.72 26.99 -1.85
N GLU A 178 2.89 28.30 -1.62
CA GLU A 178 4.14 28.89 -1.11
C GLU A 178 4.50 28.42 0.31
N THR A 179 3.51 27.99 1.11
CA THR A 179 3.77 27.43 2.45
C THR A 179 4.20 25.97 2.41
N ILE A 180 4.06 25.30 1.26
CA ILE A 180 4.26 23.86 1.11
C ILE A 180 5.55 23.59 0.32
N SER A 181 6.32 22.61 0.79
CA SER A 181 7.39 22.00 0.00
C SER A 181 7.29 20.49 0.10
N TYR A 182 7.62 19.81 -0.99
CA TYR A 182 7.53 18.34 -1.08
C TYR A 182 8.78 17.78 -1.75
N ASP A 183 9.53 16.93 -1.05
CA ASP A 183 10.79 16.36 -1.56
C ASP A 183 11.71 17.44 -2.15
N HIS A 184 11.91 18.52 -1.38
CA HIS A 184 12.68 19.72 -1.78
C HIS A 184 12.18 20.44 -3.05
N SER A 185 11.00 20.08 -3.56
CA SER A 185 10.36 20.68 -4.74
C SER A 185 9.45 21.84 -4.33
N GLN A 186 9.26 22.77 -5.28
CA GLN A 186 8.26 23.83 -5.20
C GLN A 186 7.01 23.45 -5.99
N LEU A 187 5.86 23.99 -5.59
CA LEU A 187 4.57 23.79 -6.25
C LEU A 187 4.12 25.11 -6.88
N ALA A 188 3.74 25.07 -8.15
CA ALA A 188 3.28 26.25 -8.88
C ALA A 188 1.92 25.99 -9.51
N LEU A 189 0.96 26.89 -9.29
CA LEU A 189 -0.35 26.82 -9.93
C LEU A 189 -0.21 26.97 -11.46
N ILE A 190 -0.86 26.08 -12.20
CA ILE A 190 -1.07 26.19 -13.64
C ILE A 190 -2.43 26.85 -13.89
N GLU A 191 -3.50 26.25 -13.39
CA GLU A 191 -4.87 26.68 -13.61
C GLU A 191 -5.77 26.28 -12.43
N ALA A 192 -6.83 27.07 -12.20
CA ALA A 192 -7.92 26.70 -11.30
C ALA A 192 -9.26 27.00 -11.97
N GLN A 193 -10.14 26.00 -12.05
CA GLN A 193 -11.46 26.12 -12.65
C GLN A 193 -12.54 25.61 -11.71
N GLN A 194 -13.57 26.42 -11.48
CA GLN A 194 -14.77 25.94 -10.80
C GLN A 194 -15.67 25.16 -11.77
N ARG A 195 -16.11 23.98 -11.34
CA ARG A 195 -16.98 23.07 -12.06
C ARG A 195 -18.45 23.38 -11.73
N PRO A 196 -19.42 22.99 -12.60
CA PRO A 196 -20.85 23.25 -12.37
C PRO A 196 -21.42 22.64 -11.08
N ASN A 197 -20.80 21.59 -10.56
CA ASN A 197 -21.17 20.97 -9.28
C ASN A 197 -20.57 21.68 -8.06
N GLY A 198 -19.91 22.82 -8.25
CA GLY A 198 -19.31 23.63 -7.19
C GLY A 198 -17.86 23.26 -6.84
N LEU A 199 -17.37 22.09 -7.29
CA LEU A 199 -15.98 21.66 -7.05
C LEU A 199 -15.00 22.51 -7.85
N TRP A 200 -13.77 22.61 -7.36
CA TRP A 200 -12.64 23.20 -8.04
C TRP A 200 -11.74 22.11 -8.62
N LEU A 201 -11.39 22.25 -9.90
CA LEU A 201 -10.27 21.55 -10.52
C LEU A 201 -9.05 22.47 -10.43
N VAL A 202 -7.96 21.99 -9.85
CA VAL A 202 -6.73 22.75 -9.65
C VAL A 202 -5.55 21.96 -10.19
N ASP A 203 -4.88 22.54 -11.19
CA ASP A 203 -3.74 21.95 -11.88
C ASP A 203 -2.45 22.59 -11.36
N ILE A 204 -1.51 21.76 -10.88
CA ILE A 204 -0.29 22.23 -10.21
C ILE A 204 0.92 21.57 -10.84
N LYS A 205 1.95 22.36 -11.15
CA LYS A 205 3.24 21.86 -11.61
C LYS A 205 4.16 21.61 -10.42
N VAL A 206 4.83 20.46 -10.41
CA VAL A 206 5.94 20.20 -9.50
C VAL A 206 7.25 20.69 -10.12
N GLN A 207 7.97 21.54 -9.39
CA GLN A 207 9.27 22.08 -9.76
C GLN A 207 10.34 21.44 -8.89
N GLN A 208 10.91 20.34 -9.36
CA GLN A 208 11.98 19.63 -8.66
C GLN A 208 13.26 20.48 -8.57
N THR A 209 14.03 20.24 -7.52
CA THR A 209 15.37 20.79 -7.36
C THR A 209 16.41 19.68 -7.48
N GLN A 210 17.69 20.03 -7.51
CA GLN A 210 18.78 19.04 -7.50
C GLN A 210 18.80 18.14 -6.25
N ARG A 211 18.05 18.51 -5.20
CA ARG A 211 17.90 17.73 -3.96
C ARG A 211 16.67 16.83 -3.95
N SER A 212 15.81 16.93 -4.96
CA SER A 212 14.64 16.05 -5.08
C SER A 212 15.10 14.64 -5.43
N THR A 213 14.44 13.65 -4.85
CA THR A 213 14.85 12.24 -4.89
C THR A 213 13.79 11.30 -5.45
N LEU A 214 12.54 11.77 -5.57
CA LEU A 214 11.43 10.96 -6.07
C LEU A 214 11.33 11.04 -7.61
N PRO A 215 11.54 9.92 -8.33
CA PRO A 215 11.51 9.90 -9.79
C PRO A 215 10.11 10.20 -10.35
N GLU A 216 9.04 9.76 -9.67
CA GLU A 216 7.66 9.97 -10.10
C GLU A 216 7.21 11.45 -10.08
N MET A 217 8.00 12.33 -9.45
CA MET A 217 7.76 13.77 -9.42
C MET A 217 8.41 14.52 -10.59
N SER A 218 9.18 13.82 -11.43
CA SER A 218 9.87 14.46 -12.56
C SER A 218 8.89 14.96 -13.61
N ASN A 219 8.84 16.29 -13.79
CA ASN A 219 7.89 16.99 -14.65
C ASN A 219 6.41 16.66 -14.34
N ALA A 220 6.10 16.25 -13.11
CA ALA A 220 4.75 15.89 -12.73
C ALA A 220 3.82 17.11 -12.75
N THR A 221 2.61 16.88 -13.28
CA THR A 221 1.47 17.76 -13.10
C THR A 221 0.48 17.05 -12.19
N LEU A 222 0.07 17.73 -11.12
CA LEU A 222 -0.89 17.26 -10.14
C LEU A 222 -2.26 17.79 -10.51
N TYR A 223 -3.27 16.93 -10.40
CA TYR A 223 -4.66 17.26 -10.71
C TYR A 223 -5.49 17.09 -9.45
N LEU A 224 -5.94 18.19 -8.87
CA LEU A 224 -6.70 18.18 -7.63
C LEU A 224 -8.16 18.51 -7.89
N MET A 225 -9.06 17.77 -7.24
CA MET A 225 -10.48 18.10 -7.19
C MET A 225 -10.87 18.37 -5.74
N VAL A 226 -11.21 19.63 -5.42
CA VAL A 226 -11.49 20.09 -4.05
C VAL A 226 -12.81 20.82 -3.97
N ASP A 227 -13.49 20.78 -2.83
CA ASP A 227 -14.72 21.52 -2.55
C ASP A 227 -14.44 22.97 -2.15
N GLU A 228 -13.32 23.22 -1.48
CA GLU A 228 -12.87 24.54 -1.04
C GLU A 228 -11.37 24.75 -1.31
N LEU A 229 -10.95 26.02 -1.39
CA LEU A 229 -9.56 26.44 -1.66
C LEU A 229 -8.80 26.81 -0.37
N SER A 230 -9.12 26.14 0.73
CA SER A 230 -8.45 26.35 2.02
C SER A 230 -7.10 25.65 2.07
N LEU A 231 -6.20 26.10 2.97
CA LEU A 231 -4.95 25.39 3.27
C LEU A 231 -5.20 23.90 3.58
N ASN A 232 -6.24 23.60 4.37
CA ASN A 232 -6.56 22.25 4.78
C ASN A 232 -7.02 21.37 3.60
N ALA A 233 -7.95 21.86 2.78
CA ALA A 233 -8.47 21.11 1.64
C ALA A 233 -7.39 20.85 0.59
N LEU A 234 -6.64 21.89 0.20
CA LEU A 234 -5.55 21.77 -0.76
C LEU A 234 -4.42 20.87 -0.23
N SER A 235 -4.01 21.00 1.04
CA SER A 235 -2.97 20.14 1.62
C SER A 235 -3.38 18.66 1.63
N ARG A 236 -4.65 18.36 1.95
CA ARG A 236 -5.16 16.98 1.95
C ARG A 236 -5.26 16.40 0.55
N ALA A 237 -5.73 17.19 -0.42
CA ALA A 237 -5.79 16.77 -1.82
C ALA A 237 -4.39 16.53 -2.40
N LEU A 238 -3.43 17.42 -2.12
CA LEU A 238 -2.03 17.23 -2.48
C LEU A 238 -1.46 15.94 -1.89
N MET A 239 -1.65 15.70 -0.60
CA MET A 239 -1.17 14.47 0.04
C MET A 239 -1.79 13.22 -0.58
N GLN A 240 -3.09 13.23 -0.89
CA GLN A 240 -3.73 12.12 -1.59
C GLN A 240 -3.12 11.88 -2.98
N GLU A 241 -2.86 12.95 -3.73
CA GLU A 241 -2.25 12.85 -5.06
C GLU A 241 -0.80 12.37 -5.00
N PHE A 242 0.00 12.81 -4.03
CA PHE A 242 1.35 12.30 -3.82
C PHE A 242 1.36 10.82 -3.45
N ILE A 243 0.45 10.38 -2.58
CA ILE A 243 0.29 8.95 -2.25
C ILE A 243 -0.11 8.17 -3.50
N ARG A 244 -1.06 8.68 -4.30
CA ARG A 244 -1.50 8.04 -5.55
C ARG A 244 -0.34 7.87 -6.54
N LEU A 245 0.50 8.90 -6.71
CA LEU A 245 1.67 8.85 -7.59
C LEU A 245 2.74 7.88 -7.08
N SER A 246 2.98 7.82 -5.76
CA SER A 246 3.86 6.83 -5.16
C SER A 246 3.33 5.40 -5.33
N ASP A 247 2.02 5.18 -5.11
CA ASP A 247 1.39 3.88 -5.31
C ASP A 247 1.50 3.44 -6.77
N LEU A 248 1.24 4.35 -7.71
CA LEU A 248 1.40 4.10 -9.15
C LEU A 248 2.85 3.76 -9.51
N HIS A 249 3.82 4.40 -8.87
CA HIS A 249 5.22 4.08 -9.06
C HIS A 249 5.54 2.64 -8.59
N VAL A 250 5.01 2.19 -7.45
CA VAL A 250 5.14 0.78 -7.04
C VAL A 250 4.44 -0.15 -8.01
N ASP A 251 3.21 0.20 -8.42
CA ASP A 251 2.39 -0.61 -9.32
C ASP A 251 3.13 -0.97 -10.62
N LYS A 252 3.83 0.02 -11.19
CA LYS A 252 4.60 -0.15 -12.43
C LYS A 252 5.90 -0.95 -12.25
N HIS A 253 6.60 -0.79 -11.13
CA HIS A 253 7.97 -1.30 -11.00
C HIS A 253 8.08 -2.56 -10.13
N PHE A 254 7.06 -2.88 -9.34
CA PHE A 254 7.02 -4.14 -8.60
C PHE A 254 6.78 -5.29 -9.57
N SER A 255 7.65 -6.30 -9.52
CA SER A 255 7.50 -7.51 -10.32
C SER A 255 7.69 -8.77 -9.46
N TYR A 256 7.06 -9.85 -9.90
CA TYR A 256 7.37 -11.21 -9.44
C TYR A 256 7.75 -12.05 -10.66
N GLN A 257 8.97 -12.58 -10.68
CA GLN A 257 9.53 -13.28 -11.84
C GLN A 257 9.42 -12.47 -13.14
N GLY A 258 9.61 -11.14 -13.06
CA GLY A 258 9.49 -10.21 -14.19
C GLY A 258 8.04 -9.90 -14.62
N PHE A 259 7.02 -10.43 -13.96
CA PHE A 259 5.62 -10.10 -14.25
C PHE A 259 5.09 -8.97 -13.37
N HIS A 260 4.66 -7.88 -14.00
CA HIS A 260 4.26 -6.62 -13.35
C HIS A 260 2.75 -6.55 -13.07
N ARG A 261 2.20 -7.52 -12.32
CA ARG A 261 0.73 -7.72 -12.15
C ARG A 261 -0.08 -6.43 -11.87
N PHE A 262 0.49 -5.45 -11.18
CA PHE A 262 -0.23 -4.25 -10.76
C PHE A 262 -0.08 -3.06 -11.72
N ASP A 263 0.76 -3.18 -12.75
CA ASP A 263 0.97 -2.14 -13.74
C ASP A 263 -0.35 -1.86 -14.49
N PRO A 264 -0.84 -0.60 -14.51
CA PRO A 264 -2.04 -0.25 -15.27
C PRO A 264 -1.93 -0.47 -16.78
N ASP A 265 -0.71 -0.62 -17.32
CA ASP A 265 -0.50 -0.93 -18.73
C ASP A 265 -0.82 -2.41 -19.04
N ILE A 266 -0.99 -3.27 -18.03
CA ILE A 266 -1.52 -4.62 -18.23
C ILE A 266 -3.01 -4.56 -18.56
N ASN A 267 -3.37 -5.19 -19.68
CA ASN A 267 -4.76 -5.31 -20.09
C ASN A 267 -5.59 -6.12 -19.08
N ILE A 268 -6.58 -5.45 -18.49
CA ILE A 268 -7.46 -6.05 -17.49
C ILE A 268 -8.29 -7.22 -18.04
N ALA A 269 -8.57 -7.24 -19.34
CA ALA A 269 -9.29 -8.33 -19.98
C ALA A 269 -8.47 -9.64 -19.97
N ASP A 270 -7.14 -9.54 -20.13
CA ASP A 270 -6.26 -10.72 -20.14
C ASP A 270 -6.17 -11.33 -18.74
N ILE A 271 -6.11 -10.49 -17.70
CA ILE A 271 -6.20 -10.93 -16.30
C ILE A 271 -7.55 -11.62 -16.03
N ALA A 272 -8.64 -11.02 -16.50
CA ALA A 272 -9.98 -11.57 -16.32
C ALA A 272 -10.14 -12.92 -17.02
N ASP A 273 -9.62 -13.06 -18.23
CA ASP A 273 -9.66 -14.31 -19.01
C ASP A 273 -8.85 -15.43 -18.32
N LEU A 274 -7.62 -15.15 -17.88
CA LEU A 274 -6.81 -16.10 -17.11
C LEU A 274 -7.51 -16.55 -15.81
N SER A 275 -8.09 -15.59 -15.07
CA SER A 275 -8.87 -15.87 -13.86
C SER A 275 -10.08 -16.75 -14.15
N GLN A 276 -10.81 -16.46 -15.24
CA GLN A 276 -11.99 -17.22 -15.64
C GLN A 276 -11.63 -18.66 -16.02
N GLN A 277 -10.56 -18.86 -16.78
CA GLN A 277 -10.07 -20.19 -17.16
C GLN A 277 -9.73 -21.02 -15.92
N SER A 278 -9.12 -20.41 -14.89
CA SER A 278 -8.77 -21.12 -13.65
C SER A 278 -9.97 -21.58 -12.80
N ARG A 279 -11.18 -21.06 -13.06
CA ARG A 279 -12.39 -21.28 -12.25
C ARG A 279 -13.47 -22.12 -12.94
N LYS A 280 -13.36 -22.35 -14.24
CA LYS A 280 -14.41 -22.89 -15.14
C LYS A 280 -14.59 -24.42 -15.09
N HIS A 281 -14.58 -25.06 -13.92
CA HIS A 281 -14.68 -26.52 -13.88
C HIS A 281 -15.64 -27.06 -12.83
N GLU A 282 -16.56 -27.93 -13.28
CA GLU A 282 -17.28 -28.84 -12.41
C GLU A 282 -16.26 -29.76 -11.73
N LEU A 283 -16.16 -29.63 -10.41
CA LEU A 283 -15.28 -30.47 -9.62
C LEU A 283 -15.88 -31.88 -9.56
N ALA A 284 -15.07 -32.89 -9.83
CA ALA A 284 -15.46 -34.26 -9.55
C ALA A 284 -15.87 -34.38 -8.08
N ALA A 285 -16.99 -35.07 -7.78
CA ALA A 285 -17.63 -35.05 -6.46
C ALA A 285 -16.65 -35.36 -5.28
N HIS A 286 -15.69 -36.26 -5.50
CA HIS A 286 -14.68 -36.60 -4.50
C HIS A 286 -13.70 -35.45 -4.21
N PHE A 287 -13.31 -34.70 -5.24
CA PHE A 287 -12.42 -33.56 -5.09
C PHE A 287 -13.17 -32.34 -4.55
N ALA A 288 -14.43 -32.14 -4.94
CA ALA A 288 -15.28 -31.09 -4.38
C ALA A 288 -15.39 -31.18 -2.85
N ARG A 289 -15.52 -32.41 -2.32
CA ARG A 289 -15.53 -32.67 -0.88
C ARG A 289 -14.19 -32.34 -0.22
N GLU A 290 -13.08 -32.87 -0.74
CA GLU A 290 -11.72 -32.60 -0.23
C GLU A 290 -11.42 -31.10 -0.22
N PHE A 291 -11.74 -30.41 -1.31
CA PHE A 291 -11.57 -28.96 -1.46
C PHE A 291 -12.37 -28.19 -0.40
N SER A 292 -13.64 -28.54 -0.19
CA SER A 292 -14.48 -27.88 0.82
C SER A 292 -14.01 -28.15 2.25
N GLU A 293 -13.62 -29.39 2.57
CA GLU A 293 -13.12 -29.77 3.90
C GLU A 293 -11.80 -29.06 4.20
N THR A 294 -10.89 -29.00 3.23
CA THR A 294 -9.60 -28.34 3.37
C THR A 294 -9.75 -26.83 3.58
N ASN A 295 -10.58 -26.15 2.77
CA ASN A 295 -10.82 -24.71 2.94
C ASN A 295 -11.41 -24.40 4.32
N LYS A 296 -12.39 -25.19 4.77
CA LYS A 296 -12.98 -25.03 6.10
C LYS A 296 -11.94 -25.19 7.21
N GLN A 297 -11.01 -26.14 7.09
CA GLN A 297 -9.92 -26.31 8.07
C GLN A 297 -8.99 -25.11 8.10
N VAL A 298 -8.58 -24.60 6.93
CA VAL A 298 -7.73 -23.40 6.84
C VAL A 298 -8.43 -22.20 7.46
N ASP A 299 -9.70 -21.97 7.15
CA ASP A 299 -10.47 -20.86 7.72
C ASP A 299 -10.53 -20.93 9.25
N LEU A 300 -10.80 -22.12 9.80
CA LEU A 300 -10.83 -22.34 11.25
C LEU A 300 -9.48 -22.08 11.93
N MET A 301 -8.36 -22.40 11.27
CA MET A 301 -7.01 -22.15 11.81
C MET A 301 -6.65 -20.65 11.85
N ARG A 302 -7.28 -19.82 11.00
CA ARG A 302 -7.02 -18.38 10.91
C ARG A 302 -7.86 -17.55 11.87
N ILE A 303 -8.87 -18.14 12.51
CA ILE A 303 -9.71 -17.43 13.47
C ILE A 303 -8.85 -17.01 14.68
N PRO A 304 -8.74 -15.71 14.99
CA PRO A 304 -7.96 -15.27 16.13
C PRO A 304 -8.60 -15.73 17.44
N THR A 305 -7.79 -16.18 18.40
CA THR A 305 -8.27 -16.47 19.75
C THR A 305 -8.64 -15.17 20.46
N VAL A 306 -9.94 -14.94 20.66
CA VAL A 306 -10.45 -13.78 21.40
C VAL A 306 -10.50 -14.11 22.89
N LYS A 307 -9.74 -13.37 23.71
CA LYS A 307 -9.84 -13.46 25.17
C LYS A 307 -11.02 -12.64 25.67
N GLU A 308 -11.71 -13.13 26.69
CA GLU A 308 -12.79 -12.39 27.34
C GLU A 308 -12.30 -11.03 27.89
N GLY A 309 -13.17 -10.02 27.81
CA GLY A 309 -12.88 -8.67 28.29
C GLY A 309 -13.63 -7.59 27.52
N VAL A 310 -13.30 -6.32 27.82
CA VAL A 310 -13.95 -5.14 27.24
C VAL A 310 -13.87 -5.15 25.71
N LEU A 311 -12.74 -5.56 25.14
CA LEU A 311 -12.57 -5.66 23.69
C LEU A 311 -13.48 -6.73 23.08
N ALA A 312 -13.59 -7.91 23.71
CA ALA A 312 -14.46 -8.98 23.24
C ALA A 312 -15.94 -8.57 23.27
N GLN A 313 -16.37 -7.85 24.31
CA GLN A 313 -17.73 -7.30 24.40
C GLN A 313 -17.99 -6.28 23.30
N LYS A 314 -17.04 -5.35 23.07
CA LYS A 314 -17.12 -4.39 21.97
C LYS A 314 -17.23 -5.10 20.61
N HIS A 315 -16.41 -6.11 20.36
CA HIS A 315 -16.46 -6.89 19.11
C HIS A 315 -17.80 -7.60 18.95
N LYS A 316 -18.31 -8.24 20.00
CA LYS A 316 -19.62 -8.91 19.97
C LYS A 316 -20.74 -7.96 19.58
N GLN A 317 -20.80 -6.78 20.22
CA GLN A 317 -21.81 -5.76 19.90
C GLN A 317 -21.74 -5.29 18.44
N ILE A 318 -20.53 -5.15 17.88
CA ILE A 318 -20.35 -4.79 16.48
C ILE A 318 -20.84 -5.93 15.58
N ILE A 319 -20.44 -7.18 15.84
CA ILE A 319 -20.79 -8.34 15.02
C ILE A 319 -22.31 -8.58 15.01
N GLU A 320 -22.98 -8.43 16.15
CA GLU A 320 -24.43 -8.61 16.27
C GLU A 320 -25.25 -7.62 15.41
N GLN A 321 -24.69 -6.46 15.06
CA GLN A 321 -25.34 -5.49 14.16
C GLN A 321 -25.54 -6.04 12.73
N PHE A 322 -24.73 -7.01 12.32
CA PHE A 322 -24.75 -7.54 10.95
C PHE A 322 -25.70 -8.73 10.75
N GLN A 323 -26.43 -9.17 11.79
CA GLN A 323 -27.40 -10.28 11.72
C GLN A 323 -26.88 -11.51 10.95
N LEU A 324 -25.63 -11.90 11.24
CA LEU A 324 -24.99 -13.01 10.54
C LEU A 324 -25.80 -14.29 10.73
N GLN A 325 -26.11 -15.00 9.63
CA GLN A 325 -26.62 -16.35 9.71
C GLN A 325 -25.51 -17.24 10.29
N MET A 326 -25.81 -17.96 11.37
CA MET A 326 -24.88 -18.98 11.87
C MET A 326 -24.72 -20.05 10.79
N GLN A 327 -23.49 -20.18 10.26
CA GLN A 327 -23.10 -21.23 9.31
C GLN A 327 -22.74 -22.54 10.02
#